data_AF-A0A920SHA0-F1
#
_entry.id   AF-A0A920SHA0-F1
#
_cell.length_a   1.000
_cell.length_b   1.000
_cell.length_c   1.000
_cell.angle_alpha   90.00
_cell.angle_beta   90.00
_cell.angle_gamma   90.00
#
_symmetry.space_group_name_H-M   'P 1'
#
loop_
_entity.id
_entity.type
_entity.pdbx_description
1 polymer ?
#
loop_
_entity_poly.entity_id
_entity_poly.type
_entity_poly.pdbx_seq_one_letter_code
_entity_poly.pdbx_strand_id
1 'polypeptide(L)'
;MRPPEKPSQPTVTDPEGRPAEVLAHAAAAPGFMPADEGQALFDHATEVGTNGPDGPWLEVGSYCGKSACYLGAAAEAAGRQLFALDHHRGSEENQDGWEHHDPDLVDPATGLMDTLPAFRRTTHGAGLEGTVVALVGDSPSVATVWRTPLALLFIDGGHGPSRPTGLRGRGFRT
;
A
#
# COMPACT_ATOMS: atom_id res chain seq x y z
N MET A 1 -24.85 16.40 37.27
CA MET A 1 -25.13 15.41 36.21
C MET A 1 -23.78 15.00 35.63
N ARG A 2 -23.39 13.73 35.75
CA ARG A 2 -22.15 13.21 35.16
C ARG A 2 -22.46 12.89 33.68
N PRO A 3 -21.63 13.26 32.70
CA PRO A 3 -21.89 12.92 31.30
C PRO A 3 -21.96 11.40 31.11
N PRO A 4 -22.75 10.89 30.16
CA PRO A 4 -22.84 9.45 29.91
C PRO A 4 -21.47 8.90 29.50
N GLU A 5 -21.06 7.80 30.13
CA GLU A 5 -19.89 7.03 29.69
C GLU A 5 -20.10 6.60 28.25
N LYS A 6 -19.12 6.89 27.39
CA LYS A 6 -19.08 6.33 26.04
C LYS A 6 -18.91 4.82 26.17
N PRO A 7 -19.64 4.02 25.37
CA PRO A 7 -19.43 2.58 25.37
C PRO A 7 -17.97 2.27 25.06
N SER A 8 -17.33 1.54 25.96
CA SER A 8 -15.97 1.01 25.79
C SER A 8 -15.93 0.13 24.56
N GLN A 9 -15.05 0.45 23.61
CA GLN A 9 -14.74 -0.42 22.48
C GLN A 9 -14.19 -1.76 23.00
N PRO A 10 -14.50 -2.89 22.34
CA PRO A 10 -13.96 -4.17 22.75
C PRO A 10 -12.45 -4.19 22.50
N THR A 11 -11.68 -4.10 23.58
CA THR A 11 -10.24 -4.37 23.59
C THR A 11 -10.01 -5.83 23.94
N VAL A 12 -9.84 -6.68 22.92
CA VAL A 12 -8.90 -7.81 22.84
C VAL A 12 -8.88 -8.21 21.36
N THR A 13 -7.84 -7.81 20.63
CA THR A 13 -7.51 -8.46 19.35
C THR A 13 -6.85 -9.78 19.69
N ASP A 14 -7.50 -10.89 19.35
CA ASP A 14 -6.87 -12.20 19.35
C ASP A 14 -5.68 -12.14 18.37
N PRO A 15 -4.42 -12.33 18.83
CA PRO A 15 -3.26 -12.25 17.96
C PRO A 15 -3.29 -13.30 16.84
N GLU A 16 -4.01 -14.41 17.02
CA GLU A 16 -4.20 -15.41 15.95
C GLU A 16 -5.27 -14.98 14.92
N GLY A 17 -6.26 -14.18 15.34
CA GLY A 17 -7.35 -13.70 14.48
C GLY A 17 -7.03 -12.40 13.72
N ARG A 18 -6.14 -11.56 14.28
CA ARG A 18 -5.82 -10.23 13.74
C ARG A 18 -5.33 -10.27 12.28
N PRO A 19 -4.36 -11.13 11.89
CA PRO A 19 -3.94 -11.22 10.49
C PRO A 19 -5.09 -11.62 9.55
N ALA A 20 -5.95 -12.56 9.95
CA ALA A 20 -7.06 -13.02 9.13
C ALA A 20 -8.08 -11.90 8.84
N GLU A 21 -8.36 -11.03 9.82
CA GLU A 21 -9.22 -9.85 9.65
C GLU A 21 -8.62 -8.86 8.62
N VAL A 22 -7.33 -8.59 8.73
CA VAL A 22 -6.64 -7.69 7.78
C VAL A 22 -6.63 -8.28 6.37
N LEU A 23 -6.37 -9.57 6.23
CA LEU A 23 -6.34 -10.26 4.94
C LEU A 23 -7.72 -10.27 4.27
N ALA A 24 -8.80 -10.47 5.04
CA ALA A 24 -10.16 -10.36 4.54
C ALA A 24 -10.48 -8.93 4.06
N HIS A 25 -10.03 -7.91 4.80
CA HIS A 25 -10.17 -6.52 4.39
C HIS A 25 -9.35 -6.20 3.13
N ALA A 26 -8.13 -6.72 3.03
CA ALA A 26 -7.27 -6.59 1.85
C ALA A 26 -7.93 -7.20 0.61
N ALA A 27 -8.53 -8.39 0.75
CA ALA A 27 -9.21 -9.07 -0.36
C ALA A 27 -10.35 -8.22 -0.97
N ALA A 28 -11.05 -7.44 -0.14
CA ALA A 28 -12.13 -6.55 -0.54
C ALA A 28 -11.66 -5.18 -1.07
N ALA A 29 -10.39 -4.80 -0.86
CA ALA A 29 -9.86 -3.53 -1.32
C ALA A 29 -9.72 -3.49 -2.87
N PRO A 30 -9.89 -2.32 -3.50
CA PRO A 30 -9.60 -2.17 -4.93
C PRO A 30 -8.13 -2.47 -5.23
N GLY A 31 -7.84 -3.13 -6.35
CA GLY A 31 -6.48 -3.40 -6.82
C GLY A 31 -6.35 -4.76 -7.49
N PHE A 32 -5.16 -4.99 -8.04
CA PHE A 32 -4.82 -6.15 -8.87
C PHE A 32 -3.93 -7.09 -8.07
N MET A 33 -4.56 -7.93 -7.24
CA MET A 33 -3.85 -8.94 -6.46
C MET A 33 -4.80 -10.13 -6.25
N PRO A 34 -4.64 -11.22 -7.02
CA PRO A 34 -5.31 -12.49 -6.76
C PRO A 34 -5.13 -12.94 -5.31
N ALA A 35 -6.11 -13.67 -4.78
CA ALA A 35 -6.13 -14.03 -3.36
C ALA A 35 -4.96 -14.96 -2.97
N ASP A 36 -4.56 -15.85 -3.87
CA ASP A 36 -3.41 -16.75 -3.70
C ASP A 36 -2.07 -15.99 -3.76
N GLU A 37 -1.93 -15.02 -4.66
CA GLU A 37 -0.76 -14.14 -4.71
C GLU A 37 -0.66 -13.27 -3.44
N GLY A 38 -1.78 -12.70 -2.97
CA GLY A 38 -1.82 -11.94 -1.73
C GLY A 38 -1.46 -12.78 -0.50
N GLN A 39 -1.96 -14.02 -0.43
CA GLN A 39 -1.59 -14.97 0.62
C GLN A 39 -0.09 -15.31 0.56
N ALA A 40 0.43 -15.60 -0.63
CA ALA A 40 1.86 -15.88 -0.81
C ALA A 40 2.75 -14.70 -0.40
N LEU A 41 2.31 -13.47 -0.68
CA LEU A 41 3.00 -12.24 -0.25
C LEU A 41 3.03 -12.11 1.28
N PHE A 42 1.90 -12.35 1.95
CA PHE A 42 1.82 -12.35 3.40
C PHE A 42 2.70 -13.45 4.04
N ASP A 43 2.66 -14.67 3.51
CA ASP A 43 3.42 -15.81 4.01
C ASP A 43 4.93 -15.52 3.89
N HIS A 44 5.37 -15.01 2.73
CA HIS A 44 6.77 -14.63 2.53
C HIS A 44 7.21 -13.49 3.46
N ALA A 45 6.37 -12.47 3.62
CA ALA A 45 6.67 -11.36 4.52
C ALA A 45 6.76 -11.81 5.99
N THR A 46 5.90 -12.76 6.40
CA THR A 46 5.94 -13.37 7.73
C THR A 46 7.24 -14.14 7.97
N GLU A 47 7.68 -14.91 6.98
CA GLU A 47 8.97 -15.61 7.01
C GLU A 47 10.14 -14.63 7.15
N VAL A 48 10.14 -13.54 6.38
CA VAL A 48 11.16 -12.48 6.48
C VAL A 48 11.09 -11.75 7.83
N GLY A 49 9.90 -11.54 8.39
CA GLY A 49 9.73 -10.96 9.72
C GLY A 49 10.37 -11.80 10.82
N THR A 50 10.30 -13.13 10.67
CA THR A 50 10.79 -14.12 11.64
C THR A 50 12.28 -14.41 11.49
N ASN A 51 12.74 -14.63 10.26
CA ASN A 51 14.07 -15.17 9.96
C ASN A 51 14.96 -14.21 9.15
N GLY A 52 14.41 -13.11 8.66
CA GLY A 52 15.11 -12.13 7.85
C GLY A 52 15.92 -11.12 8.68
N PRO A 53 16.71 -10.27 7.99
CA PRO A 53 17.50 -9.23 8.65
C PRO A 53 16.60 -8.18 9.32
N ASP A 54 17.15 -7.43 10.27
CA ASP A 54 16.48 -6.26 10.85
C ASP A 54 16.32 -5.14 9.82
N GLY A 55 15.27 -4.34 9.98
CA GLY A 55 15.00 -3.18 9.12
C GLY A 55 13.53 -3.09 8.69
N PRO A 56 13.14 -1.93 8.15
CA PRO A 56 11.81 -1.73 7.61
C PRO A 56 11.63 -2.42 6.25
N TRP A 57 10.38 -2.47 5.82
CA TRP A 57 9.99 -2.99 4.52
C TRP A 57 9.59 -1.83 3.61
N LEU A 58 9.75 -2.02 2.30
CA LEU A 58 9.33 -1.05 1.29
C LEU A 58 8.51 -1.76 0.21
N GLU A 59 7.36 -1.18 -0.10
CA GLU A 59 6.57 -1.45 -1.29
C GLU A 59 6.72 -0.26 -2.24
N VAL A 60 6.95 -0.54 -3.53
CA VAL A 60 6.91 0.45 -4.62
C VAL A 60 5.76 0.10 -5.54
N GLY A 61 4.77 1.00 -5.66
CA GLY A 61 3.48 0.73 -6.29
C GLY A 61 2.48 0.23 -5.26
N SER A 62 1.71 1.15 -4.69
CA SER A 62 0.76 0.85 -3.60
C SER A 62 -0.70 1.00 -4.01
N TYR A 63 -0.98 1.70 -5.11
CA TYR A 63 -2.31 1.90 -5.68
C TYR A 63 -3.35 2.28 -4.61
N CYS A 64 -4.35 1.42 -4.39
CA CYS A 64 -5.40 1.58 -3.38
C CYS A 64 -5.12 0.82 -2.07
N GLY A 65 -3.93 0.23 -1.90
CA GLY A 65 -3.44 -0.33 -0.63
C GLY A 65 -3.73 -1.81 -0.40
N LYS A 66 -4.11 -2.58 -1.42
CA LYS A 66 -4.43 -4.01 -1.28
C LYS A 66 -3.23 -4.84 -0.83
N SER A 67 -2.13 -4.81 -1.58
CA SER A 67 -0.85 -5.44 -1.24
C SER A 67 -0.25 -4.87 0.05
N ALA A 68 -0.36 -3.55 0.25
CA ALA A 68 0.04 -2.87 1.48
C ALA A 68 -0.65 -3.44 2.74
N CYS A 69 -1.91 -3.88 2.64
CA CYS A 69 -2.58 -4.54 3.76
C CYS A 69 -2.03 -5.95 4.04
N TYR A 70 -1.73 -6.75 3.01
CA TYR A 70 -1.08 -8.06 3.19
C TYR A 70 0.30 -7.90 3.85
N LEU A 71 1.14 -7.02 3.31
CA LEU A 71 2.45 -6.70 3.88
C LEU A 71 2.32 -6.07 5.28
N GLY A 72 1.37 -5.17 5.47
CA GLY A 72 1.12 -4.48 6.73
C GLY A 72 0.69 -5.42 7.86
N ALA A 73 -0.10 -6.46 7.57
CA ALA A 73 -0.46 -7.49 8.53
C ALA A 73 0.79 -8.22 9.06
N ALA A 74 1.67 -8.65 8.15
CA ALA A 74 2.91 -9.33 8.52
C ALA A 74 3.89 -8.37 9.23
N ALA A 75 3.96 -7.11 8.80
CA ALA A 75 4.81 -6.09 9.43
C ALA A 75 4.35 -5.77 10.86
N GLU A 76 3.04 -5.65 11.08
CA GLU A 76 2.43 -5.43 12.40
C GLU A 76 2.79 -6.58 13.35
N ALA A 77 2.62 -7.83 12.90
CA ALA A 77 2.97 -9.01 13.67
C ALA A 77 4.48 -9.09 13.99
N ALA A 78 5.33 -8.64 13.07
CA ALA A 78 6.78 -8.59 13.25
C ALA A 78 7.29 -7.35 14.01
N GLY A 79 6.41 -6.40 14.37
CA GLY A 79 6.80 -5.13 14.99
C GLY A 79 7.67 -4.24 14.09
N ARG A 80 7.44 -4.29 12.77
CA ARG A 80 8.21 -3.55 11.75
C ARG A 80 7.35 -2.52 11.04
N GLN A 81 7.99 -1.50 10.47
CA GLN A 81 7.32 -0.53 9.61
C GLN A 81 7.35 -0.97 8.14
N LEU A 82 6.22 -0.78 7.46
CA LEU A 82 6.13 -0.84 5.99
C LEU A 82 6.05 0.58 5.44
N PHE A 83 6.95 0.93 4.53
CA PHE A 83 6.84 2.13 3.71
C PHE A 83 6.15 1.76 2.40
N ALA A 84 5.05 2.43 2.09
CA ALA A 84 4.25 2.23 0.89
C ALA A 84 4.45 3.44 -0.03
N LEU A 85 5.23 3.28 -1.11
CA LEU A 85 5.64 4.35 -2.01
C LEU A 85 4.84 4.33 -3.31
N ASP A 86 4.09 5.40 -3.55
CA ASP A 86 3.37 5.61 -4.80
C ASP A 86 3.16 7.12 -5.04
N HIS A 87 3.17 7.54 -6.29
CA HIS A 87 2.78 8.92 -6.63
C HIS A 87 1.25 9.09 -6.68
N HIS A 88 0.49 8.00 -6.66
CA HIS A 88 -0.97 7.92 -6.67
C HIS A 88 -1.64 8.61 -7.86
N ARG A 89 -0.95 8.67 -9.01
CA ARG A 89 -1.47 9.27 -10.26
C ARG A 89 -1.79 8.25 -11.36
N GLY A 90 -1.84 6.97 -11.00
CA GLY A 90 -2.00 5.86 -11.93
C GLY A 90 -0.75 5.59 -12.75
N SER A 91 -0.49 4.32 -13.08
CA SER A 91 0.49 3.96 -14.10
C SER A 91 0.05 4.48 -15.48
N GLU A 92 0.92 4.42 -16.50
CA GLU A 92 0.55 4.78 -17.88
C GLU A 92 -0.65 3.95 -18.39
N GLU A 93 -0.78 2.71 -17.90
CA GLU A 93 -1.79 1.71 -18.26
C GLU A 93 -3.14 1.95 -17.56
N ASN A 94 -3.18 2.85 -16.58
CA ASN A 94 -4.38 3.19 -15.81
C ASN A 94 -4.97 4.54 -16.24
N GLN A 95 -4.44 5.16 -17.30
CA GLN A 95 -4.93 6.45 -17.80
C GLN A 95 -6.15 6.27 -18.73
N ASP A 96 -6.93 7.35 -18.90
CA ASP A 96 -8.06 7.42 -19.82
C ASP A 96 -7.76 6.78 -21.18
N GLY A 97 -8.56 5.76 -21.56
CA GLY A 97 -8.42 5.03 -22.82
C GLY A 97 -7.75 3.67 -22.74
N TRP A 98 -7.34 3.22 -21.54
CA TRP A 98 -6.76 1.89 -21.31
C TRP A 98 -7.68 0.97 -20.49
N GLU A 99 -7.47 -0.35 -20.58
CA GLU A 99 -8.34 -1.39 -20.00
C GLU A 99 -8.46 -1.32 -18.47
N HIS A 100 -7.50 -0.69 -17.79
CA HIS A 100 -7.44 -0.59 -16.33
C HIS A 100 -7.81 0.82 -15.79
N HIS A 101 -8.38 1.68 -16.64
CA HIS A 101 -8.89 2.98 -16.19
C HIS A 101 -10.16 2.79 -15.34
N ASP A 102 -10.10 3.27 -14.10
CA ASP A 102 -11.24 3.34 -13.20
C ASP A 102 -11.68 4.82 -13.07
N PRO A 103 -12.82 5.22 -13.67
CA PRO A 103 -13.30 6.59 -13.59
C PRO A 103 -13.67 7.02 -12.17
N ASP A 104 -13.95 6.08 -11.26
CA ASP A 104 -14.29 6.39 -9.86
C ASP A 104 -13.05 6.82 -9.05
N LEU A 105 -11.84 6.63 -9.61
CA LEU A 105 -10.57 7.05 -9.03
C LEU A 105 -10.04 8.36 -9.63
N VAL A 106 -10.82 9.03 -10.50
CA VAL A 106 -10.44 10.35 -11.04
C VAL A 106 -10.88 11.45 -10.08
N ASP A 107 -9.93 12.28 -9.65
CA ASP A 107 -10.22 13.47 -8.86
C ASP A 107 -10.99 14.48 -9.73
N PRO A 108 -12.21 14.90 -9.34
CA PRO A 108 -13.05 15.78 -10.15
C PRO A 108 -12.53 17.23 -10.22
N ALA A 109 -11.68 17.65 -9.28
CA ALA A 109 -11.08 18.98 -9.28
C ALA A 109 -9.86 19.06 -10.22
N THR A 110 -9.08 17.98 -10.34
CA THR A 110 -7.89 17.97 -11.19
C THR A 110 -8.09 17.26 -12.54
N GLY A 111 -9.10 16.41 -12.65
CA GLY A 111 -9.31 15.53 -13.81
C GLY A 111 -8.18 14.49 -13.96
N LEU A 112 -7.52 14.13 -12.87
CA LEU A 112 -6.40 13.18 -12.87
C LEU A 112 -6.76 12.00 -11.97
N MET A 113 -6.26 10.81 -12.28
CA MET A 113 -6.34 9.69 -11.34
C MET A 113 -5.70 10.08 -9.99
N ASP A 114 -6.37 9.72 -8.90
CA ASP A 114 -5.92 9.92 -7.52
C ASP A 114 -6.32 8.73 -6.65
N THR A 115 -5.39 7.80 -6.45
CA THR A 115 -5.63 6.61 -5.61
C THR A 115 -5.32 6.85 -4.14
N LEU A 116 -4.73 7.98 -3.76
CA LEU A 116 -4.33 8.27 -2.38
C LEU A 116 -5.53 8.31 -1.40
N PRO A 117 -6.69 8.90 -1.75
CA PRO A 117 -7.87 8.84 -0.89
C PRO A 117 -8.35 7.40 -0.65
N ALA A 118 -8.31 6.54 -1.68
CA ALA A 118 -8.69 5.15 -1.55
C ALA A 118 -7.67 4.39 -0.68
N PHE A 119 -6.38 4.55 -0.94
CA PHE A 119 -5.30 4.01 -0.11
C PHE A 119 -5.47 4.34 1.37
N ARG A 120 -5.72 5.62 1.71
CA ARG A 120 -5.95 6.04 3.10
C ARG A 120 -7.17 5.37 3.74
N ARG A 121 -8.26 5.22 3.00
CA ARG A 121 -9.45 4.50 3.49
C ARG A 121 -9.16 3.02 3.71
N THR A 122 -8.43 2.40 2.80
CA THR A 122 -8.04 0.99 2.88
C THR A 122 -7.18 0.74 4.12
N THR A 123 -6.10 1.51 4.33
CA THR A 123 -5.21 1.32 5.47
C THR A 123 -5.87 1.68 6.81
N HIS A 124 -6.71 2.72 6.84
CA HIS A 124 -7.52 3.07 8.00
C HIS A 124 -8.51 1.95 8.36
N GLY A 125 -9.25 1.43 7.37
CA GLY A 125 -10.19 0.33 7.59
C GLY A 125 -9.53 -0.96 8.07
N ALA A 126 -8.27 -1.19 7.68
CA ALA A 126 -7.46 -2.30 8.17
C ALA A 126 -6.89 -2.07 9.58
N GLY A 127 -6.97 -0.84 10.12
CA GLY A 127 -6.35 -0.45 11.39
C GLY A 127 -4.81 -0.37 11.34
N LEU A 128 -4.22 -0.17 10.15
CA LEU A 128 -2.78 -0.26 9.92
C LEU A 128 -2.04 1.09 9.92
N GLU A 129 -2.68 2.21 10.26
CA GLU A 129 -2.07 3.56 10.19
C GLU A 129 -0.84 3.75 11.11
N GLY A 130 -0.65 2.87 12.10
CA GLY A 130 0.56 2.85 12.93
C GLY A 130 1.75 2.11 12.31
N THR A 131 1.47 1.19 11.38
CA THR A 131 2.44 0.24 10.80
C THR A 131 2.82 0.61 9.37
N VAL A 132 1.85 1.08 8.58
CA VAL A 132 2.00 1.42 7.16
C VAL A 132 2.16 2.93 7.00
N VAL A 133 3.33 3.33 6.50
CA VAL A 133 3.70 4.72 6.25
C VAL A 133 3.58 5.01 4.76
N ALA A 134 2.63 5.87 4.40
CA ALA A 134 2.49 6.35 3.02
C ALA A 134 3.61 7.32 2.64
N LEU A 135 4.35 7.01 1.57
CA LEU A 135 5.29 7.91 0.91
C LEU A 135 4.70 8.34 -0.42
N VAL A 136 4.31 9.61 -0.54
CA VAL A 136 3.68 10.12 -1.76
C VAL A 136 4.71 10.83 -2.63
N GLY A 137 5.10 10.20 -3.73
CA GLY A 137 6.12 10.71 -4.66
C GLY A 137 6.54 9.67 -5.70
N ASP A 138 7.35 10.06 -6.67
CA ASP A 138 7.93 9.13 -7.65
C ASP A 138 9.14 8.37 -7.08
N SER A 139 9.29 7.07 -7.36
CA SER A 139 10.42 6.29 -6.84
C SER A 139 11.80 6.84 -7.18
N PRO A 140 12.08 7.40 -8.38
CA PRO A 140 13.41 7.92 -8.67
C PRO A 140 13.80 9.04 -7.71
N SER A 141 12.88 9.96 -7.40
CA SER A 141 13.12 11.05 -6.47
C SER A 141 13.37 10.53 -5.05
N VAL A 142 12.53 9.62 -4.55
CA VAL A 142 12.68 9.04 -3.20
C VAL A 142 13.96 8.22 -3.07
N ALA A 143 14.32 7.46 -4.11
CA ALA A 143 15.52 6.64 -4.14
C ALA A 143 16.82 7.45 -4.00
N THR A 144 16.87 8.70 -4.48
CA THR A 144 18.08 9.55 -4.36
C THR A 144 18.49 9.84 -2.93
N VAL A 145 17.51 9.87 -2.01
CA VAL A 145 17.69 10.22 -0.60
C VAL A 145 17.54 9.02 0.33
N TRP A 146 17.05 7.88 -0.15
CA TRP A 146 16.91 6.68 0.65
C TRP A 146 18.29 6.14 1.08
N ARG A 147 18.45 5.91 2.38
CA ARG A 147 19.69 5.39 2.99
C ARG A 147 19.45 4.24 3.98
N THR A 148 18.20 3.96 4.30
CA THR A 148 17.83 2.94 5.29
C THR A 148 17.91 1.55 4.64
N PRO A 149 18.73 0.62 5.15
CA PRO A 149 18.72 -0.77 4.67
C PRO A 149 17.35 -1.39 4.85
N LEU A 150 16.87 -2.10 3.83
CA LEU A 150 15.57 -2.75 3.83
C LEU A 150 15.71 -4.22 4.20
N ALA A 151 14.77 -4.73 4.99
CA ALA A 151 14.66 -6.17 5.24
C ALA A 151 13.83 -6.88 4.16
N LEU A 152 12.90 -6.15 3.53
CA LEU A 152 12.05 -6.62 2.44
C LEU A 152 11.81 -5.48 1.45
N LEU A 153 11.86 -5.79 0.16
CA LEU A 153 11.51 -4.89 -0.93
C LEU A 153 10.53 -5.61 -1.86
N PHE A 154 9.34 -5.05 -2.00
CA PHE A 154 8.32 -5.49 -2.95
C PHE A 154 8.19 -4.42 -4.05
N ILE A 155 8.29 -4.83 -5.32
CA ILE A 155 8.20 -3.95 -6.48
C ILE A 155 6.99 -4.38 -7.31
N ASP A 156 5.97 -3.53 -7.36
CA ASP A 156 4.70 -3.73 -8.06
C ASP A 156 4.25 -2.43 -8.76
N GLY A 157 5.25 -1.68 -9.23
CA GLY A 157 5.06 -0.44 -9.99
C GLY A 157 4.77 -0.68 -11.48
N GLY A 158 4.60 0.39 -12.25
CA GLY A 158 4.20 0.30 -13.66
C GLY A 158 5.12 -0.57 -14.53
N HIS A 159 4.51 -1.36 -15.43
CA HIS A 159 5.20 -2.32 -16.31
C HIS A 159 5.49 -1.78 -17.73
N GLY A 160 5.08 -0.55 -18.04
CA GLY A 160 5.28 0.08 -19.33
C GLY A 160 6.77 0.27 -19.72
N PRO A 161 7.12 0.20 -21.02
CA PRO A 161 8.49 0.40 -21.47
C PRO A 161 8.95 1.82 -21.11
N SER A 162 10.15 1.93 -20.55
CA SER A 162 10.77 3.21 -20.22
C SER A 162 10.84 4.09 -21.47
N ARG A 163 9.98 5.12 -21.57
CA ARG A 163 10.06 6.06 -22.69
C ARG A 163 11.30 6.95 -22.53
N PRO A 164 12.15 7.11 -23.57
CA PRO A 164 13.29 8.01 -23.49
C PRO A 164 12.81 9.44 -23.24
N THR A 165 13.45 10.11 -22.28
CA THR A 165 13.15 11.48 -21.84
C THR A 165 13.42 12.48 -22.97
N GLY A 166 12.41 12.76 -23.80
CA GLY A 166 12.53 13.68 -24.93
C GLY A 166 11.32 14.57 -25.21
N LEU A 167 10.20 14.43 -24.50
CA LEU A 167 9.02 15.27 -24.69
C LEU A 167 8.47 15.72 -23.34
N ARG A 168 8.08 16.99 -23.25
CA ARG A 168 7.60 17.69 -22.04
C ARG A 168 6.22 17.17 -21.59
N GLY A 169 6.16 15.92 -21.16
CA GLY A 169 5.11 15.37 -20.32
C GLY A 169 5.80 14.72 -19.13
N ARG A 170 5.47 15.16 -17.91
CA ARG A 170 5.96 14.52 -16.69
C ARG A 170 5.26 13.16 -16.59
N GLY A 171 5.84 12.14 -17.21
CA GLY A 171 5.46 10.76 -16.95
C GLY A 171 5.76 10.48 -15.49
N PHE A 172 4.72 10.15 -14.72
CA PHE A 172 4.89 9.74 -13.34
C PHE A 172 5.45 8.32 -13.35
N ARG A 173 6.62 8.14 -12.72
CA ARG A 173 7.23 6.84 -12.51
C ARG A 173 6.90 6.40 -11.10
N THR A 174 6.36 5.20 -10.95
CA THR A 174 6.23 4.51 -9.67
C THR A 174 7.59 4.23 -9.09
#